data_AF-F3BCL8-F1
#
_entry.id   AF-F3BCL8-F1
#
_cell.length_a   1.000
_cell.length_b   1.000
_cell.length_c   1.000
_cell.angle_alpha   90.00
_cell.angle_beta   90.00
_cell.angle_gamma   90.00
#
_symmetry.space_group_name_H-M   'P 1'
#
loop_
_entity.id
_entity.type
_entity.pdbx_description
1 polymer ?
#
loop_
_entity_poly.entity_id
_entity_poly.type
_entity_poly.pdbx_seq_one_letter_code
_entity_poly.pdbx_strand_id
1 'polypeptide(L)'
;MMVRRGDSGINDFMRNDLEKNHSQIHIEDTPQFYDLSVFNRCAETGNVLLTIECWQDVHPGLVTLPVNWEYSIPYGILYSLNAPEDVLHFIDVVKEITVI
;
A
#
# COMPACT_ATOMS: atom_id res chain seq x y z
N MET A 1 8.24 -8.88 4.29
CA MET A 1 8.08 -8.63 2.85
C MET A 1 7.54 -7.24 2.63
N MET A 2 8.09 -6.47 1.69
CA MET A 2 7.56 -5.16 1.26
C MET A 2 8.07 -4.81 -0.15
N VAL A 3 7.49 -3.78 -0.78
CA VAL A 3 7.92 -3.33 -2.12
C VAL A 3 9.40 -2.95 -2.14
N ARG A 4 10.05 -3.20 -3.28
CA ARG A 4 11.47 -2.88 -3.50
C ARG A 4 11.73 -1.37 -3.42
N ARG A 5 13.00 -1.02 -3.19
CA ARG A 5 13.43 0.38 -3.17
C ARG A 5 13.14 1.12 -4.48
N GLY A 6 12.73 2.38 -4.37
CA GLY A 6 12.42 3.25 -5.51
C GLY A 6 11.01 3.08 -6.10
N ASP A 7 10.19 2.18 -5.55
CA ASP A 7 8.80 2.02 -5.97
C ASP A 7 7.89 3.11 -5.38
N SER A 8 8.14 3.49 -4.13
CA SER A 8 7.43 4.57 -3.44
C SER A 8 8.34 5.22 -2.40
N GLY A 9 8.39 6.56 -2.40
CA GLY A 9 9.21 7.32 -1.45
C GLY A 9 8.82 7.05 0.01
N ILE A 10 7.52 6.87 0.29
CA ILE A 10 7.05 6.54 1.66
C ILE A 10 7.54 5.15 2.09
N ASN A 11 7.50 4.16 1.19
CA ASN A 11 8.07 2.83 1.47
C ASN A 11 9.58 2.87 1.66
N ASP A 12 10.29 3.72 0.93
CA ASP A 12 11.73 3.91 1.12
C ASP A 12 12.06 4.52 2.49
N PHE A 13 11.27 5.50 2.95
CA PHE A 13 11.41 6.05 4.30
C PHE A 13 11.15 4.99 5.37
N MET A 14 10.06 4.21 5.26
CA MET A 14 9.75 3.12 6.20
C MET A 14 10.86 2.07 6.21
N ARG A 15 11.35 1.66 5.03
CA ARG A 15 12.45 0.70 4.92
C ARG A 15 13.71 1.19 5.62
N ASN A 16 14.07 2.45 5.41
CA ASN A 16 15.23 3.06 6.07
C ASN A 16 15.10 3.04 7.60
N ASP A 17 13.90 3.31 8.11
CA ASP A 17 13.63 3.27 9.55
C ASP A 17 13.79 1.85 10.12
N LEU A 18 13.19 0.86 9.45
CA LEU A 18 13.33 -0.56 9.82
C LEU A 18 14.79 -1.03 9.79
N GLU A 19 15.53 -0.75 8.72
CA GLU A 19 16.93 -1.18 8.60
C GLU A 19 17.84 -0.49 9.63
N LYS A 20 17.58 0.79 9.94
CA LYS A 20 18.40 1.56 10.88
C LYS A 20 18.11 1.25 12.35
N ASN A 21 16.83 1.12 12.69
CA ASN A 21 16.37 1.05 14.08
C ASN A 21 15.96 -0.37 14.52
N HIS A 22 15.77 -1.30 13.58
CA HIS A 22 15.28 -2.65 13.83
C HIS A 22 16.10 -3.71 13.08
N SER A 23 17.39 -3.81 13.38
CA SER A 23 18.36 -4.70 12.69
C SER A 23 18.01 -6.20 12.70
N GLN A 24 17.10 -6.65 13.57
CA GLN A 24 16.60 -8.02 13.61
C GLN A 24 15.55 -8.31 12.53
N ILE A 25 15.01 -7.28 11.88
CA ILE A 25 14.05 -7.41 10.79
C ILE A 25 14.82 -7.58 9.48
N HIS A 26 14.65 -8.74 8.85
CA HIS A 26 15.19 -9.00 7.52
C HIS A 26 14.13 -8.71 6.48
N ILE A 27 14.41 -7.74 5.61
CA ILE A 27 13.47 -7.31 4.60
C ILE A 27 13.65 -8.14 3.34
N GLU A 28 12.54 -8.69 2.87
CA GLU A 28 12.44 -9.42 1.63
C GLU A 28 11.61 -8.61 0.63
N ASP A 29 12.14 -8.43 -0.58
CA ASP A 29 11.50 -7.64 -1.62
C ASP A 29 10.34 -8.40 -2.27
N THR A 30 9.22 -7.71 -2.48
CA THR A 30 8.16 -8.18 -3.36
C THR A 30 8.44 -7.77 -4.80
N PRO A 31 7.80 -8.43 -5.79
CA PRO A 31 7.69 -7.90 -7.13
C PRO A 31 7.11 -6.48 -7.14
N GLN A 32 7.37 -5.74 -8.23
CA GLN A 32 6.86 -4.38 -8.41
C GLN A 32 5.32 -4.33 -8.44
N PHE A 33 4.69 -5.31 -9.08
CA PHE A 33 3.24 -5.40 -9.09
C PHE A 33 2.76 -6.12 -7.83
N TYR A 34 1.92 -5.42 -7.08
CA TYR A 34 1.32 -5.93 -5.87
C TYR A 34 -0.04 -6.53 -6.19
N ASP A 35 -0.08 -7.86 -6.34
CA ASP A 35 -1.28 -8.60 -6.69
C ASP A 35 -1.48 -9.80 -5.74
N LEU A 36 -2.51 -10.61 -6.00
CA LEU A 36 -2.83 -11.80 -5.19
C LEU A 36 -1.66 -12.80 -5.07
N SER A 37 -0.73 -12.84 -6.03
CA SER A 37 0.43 -13.74 -5.96
C SER A 37 1.37 -13.38 -4.79
N VAL A 38 1.46 -12.09 -4.45
CA VAL A 38 2.26 -11.62 -3.31
C VAL A 38 1.65 -12.09 -1.99
N PHE A 39 0.32 -12.03 -1.86
CA PHE A 39 -0.40 -12.52 -0.67
C PHE A 39 -0.33 -14.03 -0.54
N ASN A 40 -0.48 -14.78 -1.65
CA ASN A 40 -0.32 -16.23 -1.64
C ASN A 40 1.08 -16.62 -1.16
N ARG A 41 2.12 -15.96 -1.70
CA ARG A 41 3.50 -16.21 -1.29
C ARG A 41 3.75 -15.85 0.18
N CYS A 42 3.14 -14.77 0.67
CA CYS A 42 3.18 -14.43 2.10
C CYS A 42 2.61 -15.57 2.96
N ALA A 43 1.44 -16.10 2.59
CA ALA A 43 0.81 -17.21 3.30
C ALA A 43 1.64 -18.50 3.22
N GLU A 44 2.23 -18.80 2.06
CA GLU A 44 3.06 -19.99 1.84
C GLU A 44 4.40 -19.95 2.59
N THR A 45 5.03 -18.77 2.65
CA THR A 45 6.35 -18.60 3.31
C THR A 45 6.24 -18.37 4.81
N GLY A 46 5.06 -17.98 5.31
CA GLY A 46 4.87 -17.58 6.70
C GLY A 46 5.53 -16.25 7.06
N ASN A 47 6.02 -15.50 6.06
CA ASN A 47 6.57 -14.17 6.25
C ASN A 47 5.48 -13.16 6.63
N VAL A 48 5.85 -12.08 7.32
CA VAL A 48 4.97 -10.92 7.51
C VAL A 48 5.06 -10.01 6.28
N LEU A 49 3.92 -9.50 5.83
CA LEU A 49 3.80 -8.64 4.66
C LEU A 49 3.29 -7.24 5.06
N LEU A 50 4.04 -6.21 4.67
CA LEU A 50 3.58 -4.83 4.77
C LEU A 50 2.54 -4.57 3.67
N THR A 51 1.31 -4.23 4.08
CA THR A 51 0.14 -4.00 3.21
C THR A 51 -0.49 -2.65 3.53
N ILE A 52 -1.31 -2.14 2.61
CA ILE A 52 -2.19 -0.98 2.85
C ILE A 52 -3.59 -1.44 3.21
N GLU A 53 -4.33 -0.60 3.93
CA GLU A 53 -5.66 -0.91 4.48
C GLU A 53 -6.66 -1.40 3.42
N CYS A 54 -6.60 -0.90 2.19
CA CYS A 54 -7.54 -1.34 1.14
C CYS A 54 -7.40 -2.81 0.73
N TRP A 55 -6.32 -3.49 1.17
CA TRP A 55 -6.13 -4.93 1.01
C TRP A 55 -6.52 -5.73 2.26
N GLN A 56 -7.15 -5.10 3.24
CA GLN A 56 -7.71 -5.80 4.38
C GLN A 56 -8.66 -6.91 3.90
N ASP A 57 -8.53 -8.09 4.50
CA ASP A 57 -9.34 -9.29 4.20
C ASP A 57 -9.25 -9.80 2.75
N VAL A 58 -8.26 -9.35 1.96
CA VAL A 58 -8.07 -9.83 0.58
C VAL A 58 -7.82 -11.33 0.49
N HIS A 59 -7.17 -11.91 1.49
CA HIS A 59 -6.77 -13.31 1.50
C HIS A 59 -7.26 -14.01 2.77
N PRO A 60 -8.08 -15.09 2.67
CA PRO A 60 -8.72 -15.72 3.82
C PRO A 60 -7.76 -16.40 4.80
N GLY A 61 -6.55 -16.72 4.35
CA GLY A 61 -5.48 -17.29 5.17
C GLY A 61 -4.61 -16.26 5.90
N LEU A 62 -4.89 -14.96 5.76
CA LEU A 62 -4.12 -13.89 6.39
C LEU A 62 -5.02 -13.08 7.32
N VAL A 63 -4.43 -12.54 8.39
CA VAL A 63 -5.05 -11.54 9.25
C VAL A 63 -4.26 -10.25 9.15
N THR A 64 -4.96 -9.13 8.99
CA THR A 64 -4.33 -7.80 8.97
C THR A 64 -4.22 -7.27 10.39
N LEU A 65 -3.02 -6.82 10.76
CA LEU A 65 -2.75 -6.18 12.04
C LEU A 65 -2.38 -4.72 11.79
N PRO A 66 -3.04 -3.74 12.44
CA PRO A 66 -2.65 -2.35 12.33
C PRO A 66 -1.28 -2.16 12.99
N VAL A 67 -0.47 -1.30 12.39
CA VAL A 67 0.84 -0.94 12.92
C VAL A 67 0.74 0.45 13.54
N ASN A 68 1.28 0.62 14.75
CA ASN A 68 1.23 1.88 15.48
C ASN A 68 2.29 2.88 14.97
N TRP A 69 2.18 3.30 13.71
CA TRP A 69 3.05 4.27 13.03
C TRP A 69 2.22 5.35 12.32
N GLU A 70 2.83 6.51 12.05
CA GLU A 70 2.19 7.66 11.41
C GLU A 70 2.43 7.74 9.88
N TYR A 71 2.84 6.63 9.27
CA TYR A 71 3.09 6.59 7.82
C TYR A 71 1.77 6.51 7.05
N SER A 72 1.63 7.35 6.01
CA SER A 72 0.48 7.36 5.11
C SER A 72 0.93 7.38 3.65
N ILE A 73 0.15 6.73 2.78
CA ILE A 73 0.38 6.72 1.33
C ILE A 73 -0.74 7.55 0.68
N PRO A 74 -0.41 8.55 -0.15
CA PRO A 74 -1.43 9.30 -0.87
C PRO A 74 -2.13 8.38 -1.87
N TYR A 75 -3.45 8.48 -1.92
CA TYR A 75 -4.29 7.81 -2.92
C TYR A 75 -5.17 8.84 -3.60
N GLY A 76 -5.65 8.51 -4.81
CA GLY A 76 -6.47 9.43 -5.57
C GLY A 76 -7.00 8.80 -6.84
N ILE A 77 -7.82 9.58 -7.54
CA ILE A 77 -8.40 9.21 -8.83
C ILE A 77 -7.56 9.87 -9.93
N LEU A 78 -7.10 9.07 -10.89
CA LEU A 78 -6.44 9.55 -12.10
C LEU A 78 -7.48 9.73 -13.21
N TYR A 79 -7.52 10.92 -13.81
CA TYR A 79 -8.42 11.24 -14.93
C TYR A 79 -7.72 12.17 -15.94
N SER A 80 -8.27 12.24 -17.16
CA SER A 80 -7.73 13.07 -18.24
C SER A 80 -7.74 14.55 -17.84
N LEU A 81 -6.69 15.30 -18.20
CA LEU A 81 -6.67 16.77 -18.08
C LEU A 81 -7.81 17.42 -18.88
N ASN A 82 -8.21 16.79 -19.98
CA ASN A 82 -9.37 17.15 -20.79
C ASN A 82 -10.41 16.02 -20.68
N ALA A 83 -11.02 15.88 -19.51
CA ALA A 83 -12.06 14.89 -19.28
C ALA A 83 -13.44 15.41 -19.73
N PRO A 84 -14.36 14.52 -20.14
CA PRO A 84 -15.73 14.93 -20.44
C PRO A 84 -16.47 15.43 -19.18
N GLU A 85 -17.55 16.16 -19.38
CA GLU A 85 -18.29 16.86 -18.31
C GLU A 85 -18.81 15.91 -17.22
N ASP A 86 -19.23 14.71 -17.58
CA ASP A 86 -19.71 13.69 -16.64
C ASP A 86 -18.61 13.19 -15.70
N VAL A 87 -17.39 13.00 -16.21
CA VAL A 87 -16.21 12.65 -15.40
C VAL A 87 -15.84 13.79 -14.46
N LEU A 88 -15.84 15.04 -14.93
CA LEU A 88 -15.56 16.20 -14.09
C LEU A 88 -16.60 16.34 -12.96
N HIS A 89 -17.87 16.16 -13.29
CA HIS A 89 -18.95 16.16 -12.30
C HIS A 89 -18.75 15.07 -11.25
N PHE A 90 -18.38 13.84 -11.66
CA PHE A 90 -18.06 12.77 -10.72
C PHE A 90 -16.90 13.14 -9.79
N ILE A 91 -15.81 13.70 -10.32
CA ILE A 91 -14.66 14.14 -9.52
C ILE A 91 -15.07 15.20 -8.49
N ASP A 92 -15.94 16.14 -8.86
CA ASP A 92 -16.39 17.19 -7.93
C ASP A 92 -17.28 16.63 -6.82
N VAL A 93 -18.18 15.69 -7.15
CA VAL A 93 -18.97 14.97 -6.14
C VAL A 93 -18.07 14.17 -5.18
N VAL A 94 -17.05 13.48 -5.68
CA VAL A 94 -16.10 12.74 -4.83
C VAL A 94 -15.36 13.67 -3.88
N LYS A 95 -14.93 14.86 -4.34
CA LYS A 95 -14.25 15.85 -3.48
C LYS A 95 -15.14 16.32 -2.33
N GLU A 96 -16.45 16.47 -2.55
CA GLU A 96 -17.41 16.89 -1.51
C GLU A 96 -17.68 15.80 -0.46
N ILE A 97 -17.61 14.53 -0.86
CA ILE A 97 -17.81 13.38 0.05
C ILE A 97 -16.58 13.16 0.94
N THR A 98 -15.41 13.66 0.53
CA THR A 98 -14.17 13.40 1.24
C THR A 98 -14.06 14.29 2.48
N VAL A 99 -14.62 13.81 3.60
CA VAL A 99 -14.23 14.25 4.95
C VAL A 99 -12.82 13.69 5.20
N ILE A 100 -11.81 14.55 5.17
CA ILE A 100 -10.49 14.31 5.77
C ILE A 100 -10.42 15.15 7.04
#